data_AF-A0A438CKW9-F1
#
_entry.id   AF-A0A438CKW9-F1
#
_cell.length_a   1.000
_cell.length_b   1.000
_cell.length_c   1.000
_cell.angle_alpha   90.00
_cell.angle_beta   90.00
_cell.angle_gamma   90.00
#
_symmetry.space_group_name_H-M   'P 1'
#
loop_
_entity.id
_entity.type
_entity.pdbx_description
1 polymer ?
#
loop_
_entity_poly.entity_id
_entity_poly.type
_entity_poly.pdbx_seq_one_letter_code
_entity_poly.pdbx_strand_id
1 'polypeptide(L)'
;MLRVFGDWNESYQALPKWMNILKLTNPGANIVWKTIPLGGIYGNVRFMRVFWTFRPSVEGFKHCRPIIKINAVCAHMRIDSWQFVEKYYRMDAYANNYTLEFNLIPHESYWSYLDFPILHPDPTLMRDKECPRSSRIRNEMDLKESSIRI
;
A
#
# COMPACT_ATOMS: atom_id res chain seq x y z
N MET A 1 28.44 -8.19 -12.40
CA MET A 1 27.48 -8.34 -11.30
C MET A 1 26.17 -7.71 -11.73
N LEU A 2 25.12 -8.50 -11.99
CA LEU A 2 23.80 -7.98 -12.34
C LEU A 2 23.23 -7.22 -11.13
N ARG A 3 22.98 -5.92 -11.28
CA ARG A 3 22.16 -5.17 -10.33
C ARG A 3 20.71 -5.63 -10.51
N VAL A 4 20.26 -6.53 -9.63
CA VAL A 4 18.87 -7.03 -9.61
C VAL A 4 17.88 -5.90 -9.26
N PHE A 5 18.36 -4.84 -8.60
CA PHE A 5 17.59 -3.66 -8.27
C PHE A 5 18.31 -2.42 -8.82
N GLY A 6 17.55 -1.49 -9.40
CA GLY A 6 18.04 -0.21 -9.88
C GLY A 6 18.64 0.65 -8.76
N ASP A 7 19.15 1.82 -9.10
CA ASP A 7 19.66 2.76 -8.09
C ASP A 7 18.56 3.64 -7.47
N TRP A 8 18.91 4.30 -6.37
CA TRP A 8 18.00 5.22 -5.69
C TRP A 8 17.52 6.31 -6.64
N ASN A 9 18.41 6.87 -7.46
CA ASN A 9 18.09 7.97 -8.36
C ASN A 9 17.06 7.54 -9.42
N GLU A 10 17.26 6.39 -10.07
CA GLU A 10 16.31 5.76 -10.99
C GLU A 10 14.94 5.57 -10.32
N SER A 11 14.93 5.08 -9.07
CA SER A 11 13.69 4.88 -8.31
C SER A 11 12.94 6.19 -8.03
N TYR A 12 13.67 7.24 -7.64
CA TYR A 12 13.09 8.56 -7.40
C TYR A 12 12.57 9.21 -8.69
N GLN A 13 13.27 9.06 -9.82
CA GLN A 13 12.79 9.61 -11.10
C GLN A 13 11.63 8.79 -11.70
N ALA A 14 11.56 7.49 -11.43
CA ALA A 14 10.45 6.66 -11.90
C ALA A 14 9.15 6.90 -11.09
N LEU A 15 9.26 7.26 -9.81
CA LEU A 15 8.13 7.33 -8.89
C LEU A 15 6.98 8.26 -9.35
N PRO A 16 7.22 9.50 -9.85
CA PRO A 16 6.16 10.35 -10.38
C PRO A 16 5.39 9.71 -11.53
N LYS A 17 6.11 9.03 -12.44
CA LYS A 17 5.53 8.34 -13.60
C LYS A 17 4.62 7.19 -13.14
N TRP A 18 5.11 6.35 -12.23
CA TRP A 18 4.33 5.25 -11.65
C TRP A 18 3.06 5.74 -10.94
N MET A 19 3.18 6.76 -10.11
CA MET A 19 2.04 7.32 -9.37
C MET A 19 1.02 7.96 -10.31
N ASN A 20 1.47 8.62 -11.38
CA ASN A 20 0.58 9.16 -12.40
C ASN A 20 -0.24 8.05 -13.08
N ILE A 21 0.42 6.97 -13.52
CA ILE A 21 -0.26 5.84 -14.16
C ILE A 21 -1.21 5.14 -13.18
N LEU A 22 -0.81 4.93 -11.93
CA LEU A 22 -1.67 4.37 -10.89
C LEU A 22 -2.96 5.18 -10.74
N LYS A 23 -2.87 6.52 -10.77
CA LYS A 23 -4.04 7.40 -10.69
C LYS A 23 -4.92 7.33 -11.94
N LEU A 24 -4.32 7.23 -13.12
CA LEU A 24 -5.03 7.15 -14.39
C LEU A 24 -5.77 5.81 -14.52
N THR A 25 -5.14 4.70 -14.13
CA THR A 25 -5.76 3.37 -14.20
C THR A 25 -6.80 3.19 -13.12
N ASN A 26 -6.66 3.82 -11.96
CA ASN A 26 -7.61 3.70 -10.85
C ASN A 26 -8.25 5.06 -10.53
N PRO A 27 -9.24 5.51 -11.34
CA PRO A 27 -9.97 6.75 -11.06
C PRO A 27 -10.54 6.77 -9.64
N GLY A 28 -10.24 7.85 -8.90
CA GLY A 28 -10.60 7.98 -7.48
C GLY A 28 -9.49 7.56 -6.50
N ALA A 29 -8.37 7.02 -6.98
CA ALA A 29 -7.17 6.91 -6.16
C ALA A 29 -6.69 8.31 -5.72
N ASN A 30 -6.45 8.46 -4.43
CA ASN A 30 -5.89 9.67 -3.85
C ASN A 30 -4.39 9.52 -3.75
N ILE A 31 -3.66 10.48 -4.32
CA ILE A 31 -2.19 10.56 -4.23
C ILE A 31 -1.83 11.94 -3.71
N VAL A 32 -1.15 11.97 -2.56
CA VAL A 32 -0.77 13.19 -1.85
C VAL A 32 0.75 13.23 -1.75
N TRP A 33 1.33 14.24 -2.39
CA TRP A 33 2.76 14.48 -2.37
C TRP A 33 3.13 15.48 -1.29
N LYS A 34 4.23 15.22 -0.59
CA LYS A 34 4.93 16.21 0.22
C LYS A 34 6.34 16.36 -0.34
N THR A 35 6.58 17.52 -0.92
CA THR A 35 7.87 17.92 -1.48
C THR A 35 8.27 19.31 -0.97
N ILE A 36 9.57 19.61 -1.04
CA ILE A 36 10.11 20.94 -0.72
C ILE A 36 10.83 21.45 -1.98
N PRO A 37 10.52 22.66 -2.48
CA PRO A 37 11.26 23.24 -3.59
C PRO A 37 12.75 23.34 -3.28
N LEU A 38 13.61 22.91 -4.20
CA LEU A 38 15.04 23.18 -4.09
C LEU A 38 15.31 24.51 -4.77
N GLY A 39 15.73 25.51 -3.98
CA GLY A 39 15.98 26.86 -4.49
C GLY A 39 17.00 26.85 -5.63
N GLY A 40 16.71 27.63 -6.68
CA GLY A 40 17.64 27.89 -7.79
C GLY A 40 17.51 27.00 -9.02
N ILE A 41 16.68 25.95 -9.02
CA ILE A 41 16.46 25.12 -10.23
C ILE A 41 14.97 24.80 -10.39
N TYR A 42 14.36 25.33 -11.46
CA TYR A 42 12.96 25.06 -11.78
C TYR A 42 12.72 23.55 -11.99
N GLY A 43 11.59 23.04 -11.48
CA GLY A 43 11.23 21.63 -11.60
C GLY A 43 11.97 20.67 -10.66
N ASN A 44 12.89 21.13 -9.81
CA ASN A 44 13.63 20.27 -8.87
C ASN A 44 13.05 20.39 -7.46
N VAL A 45 12.74 19.25 -6.85
CA VAL A 45 12.15 19.21 -5.52
C VAL A 45 12.78 18.13 -4.66
N ARG A 46 12.92 18.40 -3.36
CA ARG A 46 13.25 17.38 -2.37
C ARG A 46 12.01 16.56 -2.10
N PHE A 47 12.11 15.26 -2.31
CA PHE A 47 11.09 14.31 -1.92
C PHE A 47 11.11 14.14 -0.39
N MET A 48 9.95 14.31 0.25
CA MET A 48 9.78 14.00 1.66
C MET A 48 8.99 12.70 1.83
N ARG A 49 7.80 12.64 1.23
CA ARG A 49 6.93 11.47 1.25
C ARG A 49 5.85 11.57 0.18
N VAL A 50 5.32 10.42 -0.21
CA VAL A 50 4.07 10.31 -0.96
C VAL A 50 3.15 9.36 -0.21
N PHE A 51 1.89 9.73 -0.08
CA PHE A 51 0.84 8.87 0.41
C PHE A 51 -0.11 8.56 -0.74
N TRP A 52 -0.50 7.30 -0.91
CA TRP A 52 -1.55 6.93 -1.84
C TRP A 52 -2.53 5.96 -1.20
N THR A 53 -3.79 6.06 -1.62
CA THR A 53 -4.83 5.11 -1.24
C THR A 53 -5.86 5.02 -2.36
N PHE A 54 -6.38 3.82 -2.58
CA PHE A 54 -7.43 3.60 -3.57
C PHE A 54 -8.79 3.94 -2.97
N ARG A 55 -9.71 4.38 -3.83
CA ARG A 55 -11.08 4.70 -3.42
C ARG A 55 -11.79 3.56 -2.67
N PRO A 56 -11.70 2.28 -3.10
CA PRO A 56 -12.34 1.17 -2.37
C PRO A 56 -11.80 1.03 -0.95
N SER A 57 -10.50 1.27 -0.73
CA SER A 57 -9.90 1.25 0.61
C SER A 57 -10.45 2.35 1.52
N VAL A 58 -10.73 3.54 0.99
CA VAL A 58 -11.31 4.66 1.75
C VAL A 58 -12.78 4.40 2.07
N GLU A 59 -13.54 3.88 1.11
CA GLU A 59 -14.96 3.52 1.29
C GLU A 59 -15.11 2.35 2.27
N GLY A 60 -14.28 1.32 2.11
CA GLY A 60 -14.22 0.17 3.02
C GLY A 60 -13.79 0.54 4.44
N PHE A 61 -12.97 1.58 4.64
CA PHE A 61 -12.55 2.02 5.97
C PHE A 61 -13.72 2.41 6.87
N LYS A 62 -14.80 2.99 6.31
CA LYS A 62 -16.03 3.30 7.06
C LYS A 62 -16.70 2.06 7.65
N HIS A 63 -16.39 0.89 7.09
CA HIS A 63 -16.94 -0.40 7.45
C HIS A 63 -15.92 -1.30 8.14
N CYS A 64 -14.68 -0.82 8.38
CA CYS A 64 -13.73 -1.51 9.23
C CYS A 64 -14.38 -1.69 10.61
N ARG A 65 -14.56 -2.94 11.02
CA ARG A 65 -15.15 -3.27 12.32
C ARG A 65 -14.31 -2.61 13.41
N PRO A 66 -14.86 -1.76 14.29
CA PRO A 66 -14.25 -1.61 15.61
C PRO A 66 -14.18 -3.02 16.21
N ILE A 67 -13.10 -3.34 16.92
CA ILE A 67 -12.97 -4.64 17.58
C ILE A 67 -14.04 -4.70 18.68
N ILE A 68 -15.24 -5.18 18.33
CA ILE A 68 -16.32 -5.37 19.28
C ILE A 68 -16.21 -6.81 19.79
N LYS A 69 -15.75 -6.97 21.04
CA LYS A 69 -15.74 -8.26 21.75
C LYS A 69 -17.14 -8.58 22.29
N ILE A 70 -18.05 -9.05 21.42
CA ILE A 70 -19.40 -9.51 21.81
C ILE A 70 -19.41 -10.99 22.27
N ASN A 71 -18.30 -11.73 22.18
CA ASN A 71 -18.35 -13.18 22.37
C ASN A 71 -18.61 -13.65 23.81
N ALA A 72 -18.09 -12.98 24.84
CA ALA A 72 -18.13 -13.52 26.21
C ALA A 72 -19.56 -13.51 26.81
N VAL A 73 -20.30 -12.42 26.61
CA VAL A 73 -21.63 -12.24 27.18
C VAL A 73 -22.68 -13.05 26.41
N CYS A 74 -22.63 -13.03 25.07
CA CYS A 74 -23.51 -13.84 24.23
C CYS A 74 -23.32 -15.34 24.45
N ALA A 75 -22.08 -15.81 24.63
CA ALA A 75 -21.80 -17.20 24.98
C ALA A 75 -22.35 -17.58 26.36
N HIS A 76 -22.19 -16.71 27.37
CA HIS A 76 -22.72 -16.95 28.71
C HIS A 76 -24.25 -17.02 28.72
N MET A 77 -24.92 -16.11 28.00
CA MET A 77 -26.38 -16.04 27.96
C MET A 77 -27.02 -16.95 26.89
N ARG A 78 -26.22 -17.74 26.15
CA ARG A 78 -26.68 -18.57 25.02
C ARG A 78 -27.48 -17.78 23.98
N ILE A 79 -27.10 -16.54 23.75
CA ILE A 79 -27.73 -15.64 22.79
C ILE A 79 -26.92 -15.70 21.50
N ASP A 80 -27.60 -15.83 20.36
CA ASP A 80 -26.95 -15.72 19.06
C ASP A 80 -26.37 -14.30 18.88
N SER A 81 -25.05 -14.16 18.87
CA SER A 81 -24.37 -12.87 18.72
C SER A 81 -24.62 -12.21 17.35
N TRP A 82 -24.99 -12.99 16.33
CA TRP A 82 -25.19 -12.49 14.97
C TRP A 82 -26.36 -11.52 14.87
N GLN A 83 -27.33 -11.58 15.79
CA GLN A 83 -28.46 -10.65 15.82
C GLN A 83 -28.06 -9.21 16.19
N PHE A 84 -26.91 -9.03 16.84
CA PHE A 84 -26.37 -7.71 17.21
C PHE A 84 -25.35 -7.15 16.20
N VAL A 85 -24.99 -7.94 15.19
CA VAL A 85 -24.08 -7.49 14.13
C VAL A 85 -24.89 -6.74 13.08
N GLU A 86 -24.79 -5.42 13.09
CA GLU A 86 -25.41 -4.59 12.05
C GLU A 86 -24.96 -5.02 10.65
N LYS A 87 -25.85 -4.87 9.67
CA LYS A 87 -25.63 -5.28 8.28
C LYS A 87 -24.30 -4.76 7.72
N TYR A 88 -23.93 -3.53 8.06
CA TYR A 88 -22.69 -2.90 7.61
C TYR A 88 -21.41 -3.62 8.04
N TYR A 89 -21.46 -4.39 9.12
CA TYR A 89 -20.30 -5.14 9.61
C TYR A 89 -20.23 -6.56 9.06
N ARG A 90 -21.25 -7.07 8.36
CA ARG A 90 -21.26 -8.46 7.87
C ARG A 90 -20.17 -8.69 6.80
N MET A 91 -19.73 -9.95 6.66
CA MET A 91 -18.61 -10.31 5.79
C MET A 91 -18.90 -10.09 4.30
N ASP A 92 -20.16 -10.24 3.89
CA ASP A 92 -20.64 -9.92 2.56
C ASP A 92 -20.57 -8.41 2.28
N ALA A 93 -20.98 -7.57 3.23
CA ALA A 93 -20.85 -6.12 3.14
C ALA A 93 -19.37 -5.69 3.07
N TYR A 94 -18.51 -6.30 3.89
CA TYR A 94 -17.06 -6.10 3.84
C TYR A 94 -16.48 -6.50 2.48
N ALA A 95 -16.76 -7.72 2.00
CA ALA A 95 -16.29 -8.21 0.71
C ALA A 95 -16.74 -7.29 -0.42
N ASN A 96 -18.02 -6.87 -0.43
CA ASN A 96 -18.58 -5.95 -1.40
C ASN A 96 -17.94 -4.54 -1.40
N ASN A 97 -17.27 -4.11 -0.33
CA ASN A 97 -16.50 -2.86 -0.37
C ASN A 97 -15.18 -3.01 -1.12
N TYR A 98 -14.66 -4.23 -1.19
CA TYR A 98 -13.43 -4.58 -1.93
C TYR A 98 -13.73 -5.28 -3.27
N THR A 99 -15.00 -5.46 -3.66
CA THR A 99 -15.35 -5.97 -5.01
C THR A 99 -15.09 -4.94 -6.10
N LEU A 100 -14.91 -3.66 -5.76
CA LEU A 100 -14.40 -2.66 -6.69
C LEU A 100 -12.99 -3.08 -7.14
N GLU A 101 -12.89 -3.49 -8.39
CA GLU A 101 -11.66 -4.02 -8.98
C GLU A 101 -10.57 -2.96 -9.00
N PHE A 102 -9.39 -3.32 -8.46
CA PHE A 102 -8.17 -2.57 -8.73
C PHE A 102 -7.79 -2.81 -10.18
N ASN A 103 -7.74 -1.74 -10.97
CA ASN A 103 -7.31 -1.84 -12.35
C ASN A 103 -5.80 -2.09 -12.40
N LEU A 104 -5.42 -3.07 -13.22
CA LEU A 104 -4.03 -3.40 -13.46
C LEU A 104 -3.29 -2.21 -14.07
N ILE A 105 -2.06 -2.01 -13.63
CA ILE A 105 -1.15 -1.03 -14.24
C ILE A 105 -0.63 -1.64 -15.56
N PRO A 106 -0.83 -0.97 -16.72
CA PRO A 106 -0.34 -1.48 -17.99
C PRO A 106 1.19 -1.49 -18.02
N HIS A 107 1.77 -2.25 -18.94
CA HIS A 107 3.22 -2.28 -19.14
C HIS A 107 3.79 -0.89 -19.45
N GLU A 108 5.02 -0.63 -19.01
CA GLU A 108 5.65 0.70 -19.06
C GLU A 108 5.79 1.27 -20.48
N SER A 109 5.88 0.41 -21.50
CA SER A 109 5.92 0.81 -22.91
C SER A 109 4.68 1.57 -23.41
N TYR A 110 3.55 1.45 -22.71
CA TYR A 110 2.30 2.11 -23.08
C TYR A 110 2.10 3.46 -22.40
N TRP A 111 3.02 3.87 -21.52
CA TRP A 111 2.85 5.08 -20.71
C TRP A 111 3.24 6.31 -21.52
N SER A 112 2.43 7.36 -21.45
CA SER A 112 2.77 8.65 -22.04
C SER A 112 3.99 9.27 -21.35
N TYR A 113 4.82 9.93 -22.15
CA TYR A 113 5.92 10.74 -21.63
C TYR A 113 5.36 12.07 -21.14
N LEU A 114 5.53 12.34 -19.85
CA LEU A 114 5.18 13.60 -19.22
C LEU A 114 6.42 14.13 -18.49
N ASP A 115 6.63 15.44 -18.56
CA ASP A 115 7.68 16.09 -17.79
C ASP A 115 7.26 16.14 -16.31
N PHE A 116 7.83 15.25 -15.52
CA PHE A 116 7.66 15.24 -14.07
C PHE A 116 8.77 16.03 -13.38
N PRO A 117 8.49 16.60 -12.19
CA PRO A 117 9.54 17.20 -11.37
C PRO A 117 10.64 16.20 -11.06
N ILE A 118 11.88 16.67 -11.10
CA ILE A 118 13.05 15.88 -10.70
C ILE A 118 13.01 15.76 -9.18
N LEU A 119 12.90 14.52 -8.70
CA LEU A 119 12.85 14.21 -7.28
C LEU A 119 14.26 13.96 -6.75
N HIS A 120 14.65 14.70 -5.72
CA HIS A 120 15.89 14.46 -4.99
C HIS A 120 15.57 13.76 -3.66
N PRO A 121 16.27 12.67 -3.30
CA PRO A 121 16.14 12.08 -1.97
C PRO A 121 16.47 13.09 -0.89
N ASP A 122 15.85 12.95 0.28
CA ASP A 122 16.34 13.61 1.49
C ASP A 122 17.62 12.89 1.95
N PRO A 123 18.80 13.55 1.92
CA PRO A 123 20.06 12.91 2.30
C PRO A 123 20.06 12.38 3.74
N THR A 124 19.23 12.94 4.62
CA THR A 124 19.14 12.52 6.02
C THR A 124 18.33 11.24 6.22
N LEU A 125 17.52 10.84 5.22
CA LEU A 125 16.65 9.66 5.26
C LEU A 125 17.16 8.55 4.33
N MET A 126 18.25 8.79 3.61
CA MET A 126 18.89 7.77 2.79
C MET A 126 19.41 6.65 3.69
N ARG A 127 19.01 5.42 3.37
CA ARG A 127 19.52 4.22 4.05
C ARG A 127 20.77 3.74 3.33
N ASP A 128 21.71 3.20 4.10
CA ASP A 128 22.84 2.49 3.54
C ASP A 128 22.38 1.31 2.68
N LYS A 129 23.24 0.88 1.76
CA LYS A 129 22.95 -0.18 0.79
C LYS A 129 22.65 -1.54 1.44
N GLU A 130 22.93 -1.69 2.73
CA GLU A 130 22.66 -2.91 3.47
C GLU A 130 21.18 -3.00 3.86
N CYS A 131 20.55 -4.13 3.49
CA CYS A 131 19.23 -4.45 3.98
C CYS A 131 19.32 -4.60 5.50
N PRO A 132 18.51 -3.87 6.30
CA PRO A 132 18.48 -4.08 7.74
C PRO A 132 18.24 -5.55 8.02
N ARG A 133 19.10 -6.17 8.84
CA ARG A 133 18.89 -7.55 9.28
C ARG A 133 17.50 -7.61 9.88
N SER A 134 16.62 -8.41 9.27
CA SER A 134 15.26 -8.60 9.76
C SER A 134 15.32 -9.00 11.23
N SER A 135 14.80 -8.15 12.11
CA SER A 135 14.57 -8.46 13.51
C SER A 135 13.24 -9.21 13.71
N ARG A 136 12.56 -9.57 12.61
CA ARG A 136 11.29 -10.28 12.66
C ARG A 136 11.52 -11.65 13.29
N ILE A 137 10.83 -11.90 14.39
CA ILE A 137 10.79 -13.20 15.06
C ILE A 137 10.21 -14.20 14.05
N ARG A 138 10.94 -15.29 13.77
CA ARG A 138 10.46 -16.37 12.92
C ARG A 138 9.29 -17.07 13.62
N ASN A 139 8.24 -17.37 12.88
CA ASN A 139 7.10 -18.14 13.39
C ASN A 139 6.91 -19.43 12.57
N GLU A 140 5.93 -20.24 12.95
CA GLU A 140 5.66 -21.55 12.37
C GLU A 140 5.35 -21.52 10.87
N MET A 141 4.92 -20.37 10.33
CA MET A 141 4.71 -20.19 8.88
C MET A 141 6.01 -20.09 8.07
N ASP A 142 7.15 -19.82 8.72
CA ASP A 142 8.47 -19.77 8.07
C ASP A 142 9.18 -21.14 8.06
N LEU A 143 8.62 -22.13 8.75
CA LEU A 143 9.14 -23.50 8.75
C LEU A 143 8.64 -24.20 7.48
N LYS A 144 9.57 -24.59 6.62
CA LYS A 144 9.26 -25.39 5.44
C LYS A 144 8.92 -26.80 5.93
N GLU A 145 7.69 -27.27 5.68
CA GLU A 145 7.32 -28.64 5.98
C GLU A 145 8.34 -29.60 5.34
N SER A 146 8.84 -30.53 6.14
CA SER A 146 9.75 -31.56 5.67
C SER A 146 9.03 -32.37 4.61
N SER A 147 9.47 -32.23 3.36
CA SER A 147 8.94 -33.00 2.24
C SER A 147 9.02 -34.49 2.55
N ILE A 148 7.85 -35.08 2.80
CA ILE A 148 7.68 -36.52 2.92
C ILE A 148 8.02 -37.10 1.55
N ARG A 149 9.15 -37.80 1.47
CA ARG A 149 9.45 -38.64 0.31
C ARG A 149 8.56 -39.88 0.43
N ILE A 150 7.55 -39.95 -0.44
CA ILE A 150 6.80 -41.17 -0.72
C ILE A 150 7.72 -42.12 -1.49
#